data_AF-A0AAU1SYU6-F1
#
_entry.id   AF-A0AAU1SYU6-F1
#
_cell.length_a   1.000
_cell.length_b   1.000
_cell.length_c   1.000
_cell.angle_alpha   90.00
_cell.angle_beta   90.00
_cell.angle_gamma   90.00
#
_symmetry.space_group_name_H-M   'P 1'
#
loop_
_entity.id
_entity.type
_entity.pdbx_description
1 polymer ?
#
loop_
_entity_poly.entity_id
_entity_poly.type
_entity_poly.pdbx_seq_one_letter_code
_entity_poly.pdbx_strand_id
1 'polypeptide(L)'
;MSPPSAACSPRPRSHSSAPPTKSGWSLSTYQNLLDRGFTGPVHLVSPRSPEVHGRAAHKSLTDLGTPVDLAYVMVPASAVLDVLREGAELGIRNYVVLTAGFGETGVEGRRREQELHSLVRERNLNVLGPNGNGYVNAAAGIAPYGLPVTQPPPAGTVGVVLQSGALASAVLTFMHARNIGLSMLTSMGNEMSLSVTDVVDHLVDDPATKVIALFLETVRHPAEFARVARRAAAAGKPIVALKIGASKLASRTAQAHTGALVGDDHVVDAAFRRLGIIRVHSLEELILTAGLLARTGPLPGPRIGVVTPSGGACEIIADRAEQEGLEIPAFAPATTAQLEESVPEFATVQNPLDVTGYVLVDRTLLARALKAVAADPVGRLVGRLAHGRWLIAVPVPRLTTHGVLS
;
A
#
# COMPACT_ATOMS: atom_id res chain seq x y z
N MET A 1 28.76 -8.83 -0.60
CA MET A 1 27.45 -9.26 -0.10
C MET A 1 26.88 -10.22 -1.13
N SER A 2 26.60 -11.46 -0.75
CA SER A 2 25.95 -12.43 -1.63
C SER A 2 24.54 -11.93 -1.99
N PRO A 3 24.04 -12.22 -3.21
CA PRO A 3 22.67 -11.85 -3.56
C PRO A 3 21.66 -12.56 -2.65
N PRO A 4 20.54 -11.91 -2.30
CA PRO A 4 19.49 -12.51 -1.47
C PRO A 4 18.93 -13.78 -2.12
N SER A 5 18.53 -14.78 -1.33
CA SER A 5 18.14 -16.12 -1.77
C SER A 5 16.77 -16.51 -1.21
N ALA A 6 15.91 -17.16 -2.02
CA ALA A 6 14.53 -17.50 -1.64
C ALA A 6 14.17 -18.97 -1.92
N ALA A 7 13.47 -19.64 -0.99
CA ALA A 7 12.99 -21.02 -1.15
C ALA A 7 11.44 -21.10 -1.17
N CYS A 8 10.83 -21.91 -2.06
CA CYS A 8 9.37 -21.99 -2.25
C CYS A 8 8.86 -23.45 -2.18
N SER A 9 7.82 -23.76 -1.39
CA SER A 9 7.40 -25.16 -1.09
C SER A 9 5.88 -25.49 -1.26
N PRO A 10 5.42 -26.17 -2.35
CA PRO A 10 3.99 -26.36 -2.72
C PRO A 10 3.23 -27.64 -2.25
N ARG A 11 1.91 -27.51 -1.91
CA ARG A 11 0.78 -28.53 -1.95
C ARG A 11 -0.63 -27.83 -2.02
N PRO A 12 -1.85 -28.46 -2.28
CA PRO A 12 -2.31 -29.88 -2.26
C PRO A 12 -3.36 -30.41 -3.33
N ARG A 13 -3.72 -31.71 -3.17
CA ARG A 13 -4.77 -32.66 -3.72
C ARG A 13 -5.71 -32.29 -4.92
N SER A 14 -5.57 -32.99 -6.06
CA SER A 14 -6.53 -33.95 -6.70
C SER A 14 -6.10 -34.23 -8.16
N HIS A 15 -6.74 -35.19 -8.84
CA HIS A 15 -6.24 -35.97 -9.99
C HIS A 15 -6.31 -35.23 -11.35
N SER A 16 -5.24 -35.27 -12.16
CA SER A 16 -5.27 -35.28 -13.65
C SER A 16 -3.84 -35.21 -14.23
N SER A 17 -3.62 -35.89 -15.35
CA SER A 17 -2.36 -36.13 -16.07
C SER A 17 -1.90 -34.92 -16.91
N ALA A 18 -1.15 -34.00 -16.30
CA ALA A 18 -0.38 -32.94 -16.99
C ALA A 18 0.97 -32.73 -16.26
N PRO A 19 2.04 -32.22 -16.93
CA PRO A 19 3.34 -31.97 -16.30
C PRO A 19 3.20 -31.11 -15.03
N PRO A 20 4.06 -31.26 -14.00
CA PRO A 20 3.70 -30.95 -12.62
C PRO A 20 3.76 -29.45 -12.26
N THR A 21 2.93 -28.62 -12.89
CA THR A 21 2.49 -27.31 -12.40
C THR A 21 1.37 -27.52 -11.36
N LYS A 22 1.71 -27.98 -10.15
CA LYS A 22 0.72 -28.54 -9.21
C LYS A 22 0.01 -27.54 -8.27
N SER A 23 0.39 -26.26 -8.21
CA SER A 23 -0.27 -25.27 -7.36
C SER A 23 -0.22 -23.87 -7.98
N GLY A 24 -1.39 -23.23 -8.13
CA GLY A 24 -1.50 -21.85 -8.62
C GLY A 24 -0.69 -20.87 -7.77
N TRP A 25 -0.73 -21.02 -6.45
CA TRP A 25 0.06 -20.21 -5.50
C TRP A 25 1.57 -20.30 -5.77
N SER A 26 2.07 -21.50 -6.05
CA SER A 26 3.48 -21.73 -6.33
C SER A 26 3.90 -21.14 -7.65
N LEU A 27 3.07 -21.32 -8.68
CA LEU A 27 3.31 -20.77 -10.00
C LEU A 27 3.34 -19.24 -9.93
N SER A 28 2.35 -18.63 -9.28
CA SER A 28 2.28 -17.18 -9.10
C SER A 28 3.46 -16.64 -8.32
N THR A 29 3.82 -17.24 -7.18
CA THR A 29 4.98 -16.80 -6.38
C THR A 29 6.28 -16.87 -7.19
N TYR A 30 6.49 -17.96 -7.91
CA TYR A 30 7.67 -18.15 -8.74
C TYR A 30 7.72 -17.14 -9.91
N GLN A 31 6.61 -16.98 -10.65
CA GLN A 31 6.52 -16.02 -11.75
C GLN A 31 6.68 -14.58 -11.28
N ASN A 32 6.07 -14.21 -10.15
CA ASN A 32 6.20 -12.87 -9.59
C ASN A 32 7.66 -12.51 -9.28
N LEU A 33 8.46 -13.45 -8.76
CA LEU A 33 9.89 -13.22 -8.52
C LEU A 33 10.63 -12.97 -9.84
N LEU A 34 10.39 -13.80 -10.86
CA LEU A 34 11.05 -13.67 -12.17
C LEU A 34 10.63 -12.39 -12.89
N ASP A 35 9.33 -12.12 -12.98
CA ASP A 35 8.76 -11.01 -13.73
C ASP A 35 9.05 -9.63 -13.08
N ARG A 36 9.47 -9.62 -11.81
CA ARG A 36 9.92 -8.41 -11.09
C ARG A 36 11.44 -8.24 -11.10
N GLY A 37 12.17 -9.13 -11.77
CA GLY A 37 13.61 -8.99 -11.97
C GLY A 37 14.45 -9.43 -10.77
N PHE A 38 13.93 -10.34 -9.92
CA PHE A 38 14.73 -10.90 -8.84
C PHE A 38 15.96 -11.63 -9.41
N THR A 39 17.15 -11.16 -9.06
CA THR A 39 18.42 -11.70 -9.59
C THR A 39 19.05 -12.76 -8.70
N GLY A 40 18.48 -12.99 -7.51
CA GLY A 40 18.95 -13.97 -6.55
C GLY A 40 18.57 -15.41 -6.91
N PRO A 41 19.22 -16.42 -6.30
CA PRO A 41 18.83 -17.81 -6.51
C PRO A 41 17.44 -18.09 -5.91
N VAL A 42 16.61 -18.78 -6.70
CA VAL A 42 15.29 -19.26 -6.27
C VAL A 42 15.32 -20.78 -6.23
N HIS A 43 15.20 -21.34 -5.04
CA HIS A 43 15.19 -22.78 -4.81
C HIS A 43 13.77 -23.31 -4.68
N LEU A 44 13.44 -24.37 -5.41
CA LEU A 44 12.14 -25.04 -5.31
C LEU A 44 12.30 -26.27 -4.42
N VAL A 45 11.38 -26.44 -3.46
CA VAL A 45 11.45 -27.53 -2.49
C VAL A 45 10.15 -28.33 -2.55
N SER A 46 10.23 -29.58 -2.97
CA SER A 46 9.09 -30.48 -3.05
C SER A 46 9.48 -31.92 -2.72
N PRO A 47 8.98 -32.50 -1.62
CA PRO A 47 9.29 -33.89 -1.25
C PRO A 47 8.83 -34.94 -2.28
N ARG A 48 7.93 -34.57 -3.19
CA ARG A 48 7.25 -35.50 -4.12
C ARG A 48 7.57 -35.26 -5.58
N SER A 49 8.05 -34.09 -5.93
CA SER A 49 8.27 -33.70 -7.31
C SER A 49 9.74 -33.31 -7.47
N PRO A 50 10.55 -34.08 -8.21
CA PRO A 50 11.95 -33.71 -8.48
C PRO A 50 12.08 -32.52 -9.43
N GLU A 51 10.99 -32.13 -10.09
CA GLU A 51 10.90 -30.95 -10.95
C GLU A 51 9.63 -30.16 -10.63
N VAL A 52 9.75 -28.83 -10.55
CA VAL A 52 8.64 -27.88 -10.34
C VAL A 52 8.88 -26.70 -11.28
N HIS A 53 7.84 -26.26 -12.01
CA HIS A 53 7.92 -25.14 -12.98
C HIS A 53 9.07 -25.26 -14.00
N GLY A 54 9.39 -26.48 -14.45
CA GLY A 54 10.49 -26.72 -15.39
C GLY A 54 11.90 -26.59 -14.79
N ARG A 55 12.01 -26.56 -13.46
CA ARG A 55 13.28 -26.46 -12.73
C ARG A 55 13.43 -27.61 -11.75
N ALA A 56 14.67 -28.03 -11.51
CA ALA A 56 14.99 -29.00 -10.47
C ALA A 56 14.48 -28.52 -9.10
N ALA A 57 13.93 -29.45 -8.33
CA ALA A 57 13.45 -29.20 -6.99
C ALA A 57 14.16 -30.11 -5.98
N HIS A 58 14.49 -29.54 -4.83
CA HIS A 58 15.07 -30.23 -3.68
C HIS A 58 13.98 -31.00 -2.93
N LYS A 59 14.28 -32.15 -2.32
CA LYS A 59 13.27 -32.93 -1.58
C LYS A 59 12.94 -32.29 -0.23
N SER A 60 13.93 -31.66 0.39
CA SER A 60 13.86 -31.02 1.71
C SER A 60 14.68 -29.72 1.72
N LEU A 61 14.59 -28.94 2.80
CA LEU A 61 15.45 -27.78 2.97
C LEU A 61 16.91 -28.21 3.23
N THR A 62 17.12 -29.37 3.87
CA THR A 62 18.49 -29.88 4.11
C THR A 62 19.28 -30.17 2.83
N ASP A 63 18.59 -30.45 1.72
CA ASP A 63 19.22 -30.72 0.43
C ASP A 63 19.68 -29.46 -0.33
N LEU A 64 19.44 -28.25 0.21
CA LEU A 64 19.78 -27.00 -0.47
C LEU A 64 21.29 -26.78 -0.59
N GLY A 65 22.05 -27.18 0.44
CA GLY A 65 23.51 -27.03 0.49
C GLY A 65 24.03 -25.58 0.47
N THR A 66 23.14 -24.60 0.44
CA THR A 66 23.45 -23.16 0.41
C THR A 66 22.61 -22.38 1.42
N PRO A 67 23.12 -21.27 1.97
CA PRO A 67 22.33 -20.39 2.82
C PRO A 67 21.08 -19.87 2.11
N VAL A 68 19.97 -19.72 2.87
CA VAL A 68 18.71 -19.13 2.38
C VAL A 68 18.26 -17.99 3.30
N ASP A 69 17.98 -16.83 2.70
CA ASP A 69 17.60 -15.63 3.46
C ASP A 69 16.10 -15.62 3.80
N LEU A 70 15.26 -16.14 2.90
CA LEU A 70 13.79 -16.15 3.01
C LEU A 70 13.18 -17.47 2.55
N ALA A 71 12.30 -18.06 3.36
CA ALA A 71 11.47 -19.19 2.94
C ALA A 71 10.00 -18.78 2.77
N TYR A 72 9.45 -18.99 1.57
CA TYR A 72 8.03 -18.87 1.29
C TYR A 72 7.34 -20.24 1.46
N VAL A 73 6.58 -20.36 2.55
CA VAL A 73 5.97 -21.60 3.02
C VAL A 73 4.53 -21.69 2.55
N MET A 74 4.23 -22.70 1.73
CA MET A 74 2.88 -22.98 1.21
C MET A 74 2.55 -24.49 1.30
N VAL A 75 2.92 -25.10 2.42
CA VAL A 75 2.62 -26.50 2.79
C VAL A 75 1.31 -26.59 3.59
N PRO A 76 0.71 -27.77 3.80
CA PRO A 76 -0.46 -27.90 4.68
C PRO A 76 -0.15 -27.44 6.10
N ALA A 77 -1.13 -26.88 6.82
CA ALA A 77 -0.95 -26.32 8.16
C ALA A 77 -0.24 -27.26 9.14
N SER A 78 -0.51 -28.56 9.06
CA SER A 78 0.11 -29.58 9.91
C SER A 78 1.62 -29.74 9.71
N ALA A 79 2.17 -29.27 8.59
CA ALA A 79 3.59 -29.39 8.25
C ALA A 79 4.37 -28.07 8.41
N VAL A 80 3.70 -26.95 8.72
CA VAL A 80 4.34 -25.64 8.80
C VAL A 80 5.40 -25.61 9.91
N LEU A 81 5.08 -26.13 11.10
CA LEU A 81 6.02 -26.15 12.23
C LEU A 81 7.29 -26.94 11.91
N ASP A 82 7.15 -28.09 11.25
CA ASP A 82 8.31 -28.93 10.90
C ASP A 82 9.20 -28.23 9.87
N VAL A 83 8.61 -27.56 8.88
CA VAL A 83 9.35 -26.78 7.88
C VAL A 83 10.10 -25.61 8.53
N LEU A 84 9.47 -24.89 9.47
CA LEU A 84 10.15 -23.80 10.17
C LEU A 84 11.26 -24.32 11.08
N ARG A 85 11.04 -25.44 11.78
CA ARG A 85 12.07 -26.06 12.62
C ARG A 85 13.26 -26.51 11.78
N GLU A 86 13.03 -27.21 10.68
CA GLU A 86 14.07 -27.63 9.73
C GLU A 86 14.85 -26.42 9.19
N GLY A 87 14.13 -25.39 8.72
CA GLY A 87 14.78 -24.18 8.22
C GLY A 87 15.58 -23.43 9.29
N ALA A 88 15.11 -23.41 10.54
CA ALA A 88 15.79 -22.73 11.62
C ALA A 88 17.15 -23.38 11.96
N GLU A 89 17.22 -24.72 11.90
CA GLU A 89 18.47 -25.48 12.05
C GLU A 89 19.45 -25.20 10.89
N LEU A 90 18.94 -24.87 9.71
CA LEU A 90 19.72 -24.47 8.54
C LEU A 90 20.06 -22.97 8.51
N GLY A 91 19.71 -22.22 9.56
CA GLY A 91 20.01 -20.80 9.67
C GLY A 91 19.02 -19.87 8.98
N ILE A 92 17.93 -20.38 8.39
CA ILE A 92 16.87 -19.53 7.86
C ILE A 92 16.20 -18.79 9.02
N ARG A 93 16.03 -17.47 8.87
CA ARG A 93 15.43 -16.62 9.89
C ARG A 93 14.13 -15.96 9.44
N ASN A 94 13.94 -15.76 8.14
CA ASN A 94 12.78 -15.04 7.62
C ASN A 94 11.84 -15.97 6.87
N TYR A 95 10.56 -15.90 7.19
CA TYR A 95 9.53 -16.74 6.59
C TYR A 95 8.33 -15.89 6.15
N VAL A 96 7.81 -16.20 4.97
CA VAL A 96 6.46 -15.81 4.57
C VAL A 96 5.62 -17.07 4.62
N VAL A 97 4.56 -17.08 5.43
CA VAL A 97 3.68 -18.24 5.57
C VAL A 97 2.34 -17.92 4.93
N LEU A 98 2.13 -18.46 3.73
CA LEU A 98 0.86 -18.34 3.00
C LEU A 98 -0.24 -19.16 3.64
N THR A 99 0.14 -20.31 4.21
CA THR A 99 -0.76 -21.33 4.70
C THR A 99 -1.77 -20.78 5.72
N ALA A 100 -3.06 -20.97 5.43
CA ALA A 100 -4.15 -20.80 6.37
C ALA A 100 -4.37 -22.07 7.22
N GLY A 101 -5.34 -22.04 8.12
CA GLY A 101 -5.65 -23.06 9.11
C GLY A 101 -5.14 -22.72 10.52
N PHE A 102 -4.98 -21.46 10.89
CA PHE A 102 -4.42 -21.04 12.18
C PHE A 102 -5.47 -20.30 13.03
N GLY A 103 -5.14 -19.18 13.68
CA GLY A 103 -6.03 -18.51 14.63
C GLY A 103 -7.45 -18.22 14.13
N GLU A 104 -7.61 -18.11 12.81
CA GLU A 104 -8.88 -17.89 12.11
C GLU A 104 -9.81 -19.12 12.07
N THR A 105 -9.32 -20.34 12.34
CA THR A 105 -10.14 -21.58 12.30
C THR A 105 -10.63 -22.06 13.66
N GLY A 106 -10.77 -21.17 14.65
CA GLY A 106 -11.30 -21.50 15.97
C GLY A 106 -10.27 -22.10 16.93
N VAL A 107 -10.71 -22.94 17.87
CA VAL A 107 -9.89 -23.41 19.03
C VAL A 107 -8.64 -24.17 18.59
N GLU A 108 -8.77 -25.19 17.73
CA GLU A 108 -7.63 -25.96 17.23
C GLU A 108 -6.71 -25.15 16.33
N GLY A 109 -7.26 -24.15 15.65
CA GLY A 109 -6.50 -23.17 14.89
C GLY A 109 -5.61 -22.30 15.77
N ARG A 110 -6.19 -21.73 16.84
CA ARG A 110 -5.46 -20.95 17.85
C ARG A 110 -4.39 -21.77 18.56
N ARG A 111 -4.66 -23.04 18.89
CA ARG A 111 -3.66 -23.94 19.47
C ARG A 111 -2.45 -24.10 18.55
N ARG A 112 -2.68 -24.37 17.26
CA ARG A 112 -1.61 -24.45 16.25
C ARG A 112 -0.85 -23.13 16.08
N GLU A 113 -1.55 -22.00 16.09
CA GLU A 113 -0.93 -20.68 16.01
C GLU A 113 -0.05 -20.39 17.24
N GLN A 114 -0.48 -20.82 18.42
CA GLN A 114 0.26 -20.65 19.67
C GLN A 114 1.52 -21.53 19.73
N GLU A 115 1.47 -22.75 19.21
CA GLU A 115 2.65 -23.60 19.04
C GLU A 115 3.63 -23.00 18.03
N LEU A 116 3.13 -22.50 16.90
CA LEU A 116 3.93 -21.80 15.90
C LEU A 116 4.60 -20.55 16.49
N HIS A 117 3.85 -19.72 17.22
CA HIS A 117 4.37 -18.54 17.90
C HIS A 117 5.45 -18.88 18.93
N SER A 118 5.29 -19.98 19.66
CA SER A 118 6.28 -20.45 20.64
C SER A 118 7.60 -20.81 19.95
N LEU A 119 7.54 -21.58 18.85
CA LEU A 119 8.72 -21.91 18.03
C LEU A 119 9.40 -20.66 17.48
N VAL A 120 8.62 -19.71 16.96
CA VAL A 120 9.13 -18.46 16.38
C VAL A 120 9.90 -17.64 17.42
N ARG A 121 9.39 -17.55 18.65
CA ARG A 121 10.09 -16.88 19.75
C ARG A 121 11.34 -17.63 20.20
N GLU A 122 11.24 -18.95 20.40
CA GLU A 122 12.35 -19.79 20.84
C GLU A 122 13.54 -19.70 19.87
N ARG A 123 13.27 -19.66 18.57
CA ARG A 123 14.29 -19.68 17.51
C ARG A 123 14.61 -18.31 16.93
N ASN A 124 14.03 -17.24 17.48
CA ASN A 124 14.19 -15.86 17.03
C ASN A 124 13.97 -15.71 15.51
N LEU A 125 12.81 -16.19 15.05
CA LEU A 125 12.42 -16.15 13.64
C LEU A 125 11.55 -14.92 13.36
N ASN A 126 11.59 -14.43 12.13
CA ASN A 126 10.69 -13.41 11.62
C ASN A 126 9.66 -14.08 10.71
N VAL A 127 8.38 -13.99 11.06
CA VAL A 127 7.30 -14.60 10.26
C VAL A 127 6.28 -13.56 9.82
N LEU A 128 6.15 -13.38 8.50
CA LEU A 128 5.03 -12.67 7.89
C LEU A 128 3.88 -13.67 7.64
N GLY A 129 2.70 -13.38 8.20
CA GLY A 129 1.56 -14.31 8.23
C GLY A 129 1.33 -14.92 9.62
N PRO A 130 0.84 -16.18 9.72
CA PRO A 130 0.37 -17.04 8.61
C PRO A 130 -0.87 -16.46 7.91
N ASN A 131 -1.42 -17.20 6.94
CA ASN A 131 -2.63 -16.79 6.22
C ASN A 131 -2.48 -15.41 5.52
N GLY A 132 -1.30 -15.13 4.97
CA GLY A 132 -0.98 -13.87 4.29
C GLY A 132 -0.40 -14.12 2.91
N ASN A 133 -0.71 -13.24 1.95
CA ASN A 133 -0.23 -13.42 0.58
C ASN A 133 1.26 -13.06 0.40
N GLY A 134 1.95 -12.55 1.43
CA GLY A 134 3.34 -12.11 1.32
C GLY A 134 3.46 -10.64 0.93
N TYR A 135 4.51 -10.29 0.19
CA TYR A 135 4.80 -8.89 -0.12
C TYR A 135 5.36 -8.67 -1.53
N VAL A 136 5.19 -7.45 -2.04
CA VAL A 136 5.75 -6.96 -3.29
C VAL A 136 6.57 -5.73 -2.98
N ASN A 137 7.90 -5.84 -3.04
CA ASN A 137 8.81 -4.71 -2.98
C ASN A 137 9.21 -4.32 -4.41
N ALA A 138 8.51 -3.31 -4.93
CA ALA A 138 8.71 -2.80 -6.28
C ALA A 138 10.02 -2.02 -6.41
N ALA A 139 10.50 -1.39 -5.33
CA ALA A 139 11.79 -0.68 -5.33
C ALA A 139 12.99 -1.63 -5.46
N ALA A 140 12.90 -2.83 -4.87
CA ALA A 140 13.95 -3.84 -4.89
C ALA A 140 13.78 -4.93 -5.97
N GLY A 141 12.66 -4.95 -6.69
CA GLY A 141 12.36 -6.02 -7.67
C GLY A 141 12.11 -7.39 -7.01
N ILE A 142 11.61 -7.41 -5.77
CA ILE A 142 11.41 -8.63 -4.96
C ILE A 142 9.92 -8.82 -4.71
N ALA A 143 9.33 -9.92 -5.17
CA ALA A 143 7.90 -10.20 -5.00
C ALA A 143 7.57 -11.64 -4.56
N PRO A 144 7.98 -12.04 -3.34
CA PRO A 144 7.50 -13.26 -2.69
C PRO A 144 6.03 -13.06 -2.30
N TYR A 145 5.15 -13.21 -3.30
CA TYR A 145 3.72 -12.93 -3.20
C TYR A 145 2.89 -14.03 -3.88
N GLY A 146 1.86 -14.52 -3.19
CA GLY A 146 1.14 -15.74 -3.54
C GLY A 146 0.17 -15.64 -4.72
N LEU A 147 -0.30 -14.43 -5.06
CA LEU A 147 -1.27 -14.21 -6.13
C LEU A 147 -0.60 -13.60 -7.37
N PRO A 148 -1.13 -13.79 -8.59
CA PRO A 148 -0.58 -13.17 -9.79
C PRO A 148 -0.52 -11.63 -9.69
N VAL A 149 0.61 -11.05 -10.09
CA VAL A 149 0.77 -9.60 -10.27
C VAL A 149 0.90 -9.28 -11.77
N THR A 150 -0.22 -9.41 -12.49
CA THR A 150 -0.29 -9.31 -13.96
C THR A 150 -0.16 -7.88 -14.47
N GLN A 151 -0.73 -6.92 -13.74
CA GLN A 151 -0.67 -5.49 -14.04
C GLN A 151 0.02 -4.77 -12.89
N PRO A 152 1.36 -4.86 -12.78
CA PRO A 152 2.06 -4.22 -11.68
C PRO A 152 1.86 -2.70 -11.74
N PRO A 153 1.60 -2.04 -10.61
CA PRO A 153 1.70 -0.59 -10.56
C PRO A 153 3.13 -0.15 -10.92
N PRO A 154 3.32 1.09 -11.42
CA PRO A 154 4.66 1.62 -11.62
C PRO A 154 5.44 1.62 -10.30
N ALA A 155 6.77 1.59 -10.37
CA ALA A 155 7.57 1.87 -9.17
C ALA A 155 7.32 3.31 -8.70
N GLY A 156 7.25 3.51 -7.39
CA GLY A 156 7.06 4.82 -6.78
C GLY A 156 7.26 4.77 -5.28
N THR A 157 6.59 5.66 -4.56
CA THR A 157 6.93 5.99 -3.16
C THR A 157 5.79 5.78 -2.16
N VAL A 158 4.71 5.13 -2.58
CA VAL A 158 3.61 4.72 -1.68
C VAL A 158 3.91 3.34 -1.13
N GLY A 159 4.05 3.22 0.19
CA GLY A 159 4.12 1.94 0.90
C GLY A 159 2.72 1.54 1.36
N VAL A 160 2.32 0.29 1.16
CA VAL A 160 0.98 -0.21 1.50
C VAL A 160 1.11 -1.38 2.47
N VAL A 161 0.41 -1.29 3.61
CA VAL A 161 0.32 -2.39 4.58
C VAL A 161 -1.15 -2.73 4.79
N LEU A 162 -1.51 -4.00 4.62
CA LEU A 162 -2.91 -4.42 4.64
C LEU A 162 -3.09 -5.76 5.35
N GLN A 163 -4.04 -5.79 6.28
CA GLN A 163 -4.40 -7.02 7.01
C GLN A 163 -5.21 -8.00 6.15
N SER A 164 -5.95 -7.51 5.13
CA SER A 164 -6.76 -8.36 4.26
C SER A 164 -6.04 -8.77 2.98
N GLY A 165 -5.56 -10.03 2.90
CA GLY A 165 -4.86 -10.53 1.72
C GLY A 165 -5.67 -10.47 0.41
N ALA A 166 -6.98 -10.69 0.46
CA ALA A 166 -7.84 -10.65 -0.74
C ALA A 166 -7.90 -9.25 -1.37
N LEU A 167 -7.81 -8.20 -0.56
CA LEU A 167 -7.87 -6.82 -1.03
C LEU A 167 -6.54 -6.33 -1.63
N ALA A 168 -5.41 -7.00 -1.34
CA ALA A 168 -4.11 -6.64 -1.89
C ALA A 168 -4.11 -6.57 -3.42
N SER A 169 -4.71 -7.58 -4.09
CA SER A 169 -4.78 -7.61 -5.54
C SER A 169 -5.67 -6.51 -6.11
N ALA A 170 -6.77 -6.17 -5.43
CA ALA A 170 -7.62 -5.04 -5.82
C ALA A 170 -6.86 -3.72 -5.69
N VAL A 171 -6.08 -3.54 -4.63
CA VAL A 171 -5.21 -2.37 -4.43
C VAL A 171 -4.16 -2.26 -5.53
N LEU A 172 -3.44 -3.36 -5.85
CA LEU A 172 -2.45 -3.36 -6.93
C LEU A 172 -3.05 -2.95 -8.27
N THR A 173 -4.20 -3.54 -8.64
CA THR A 173 -4.92 -3.21 -9.87
C THR A 173 -5.37 -1.75 -9.89
N PHE A 174 -5.90 -1.24 -8.77
CA PHE A 174 -6.34 0.15 -8.67
C PHE A 174 -5.17 1.14 -8.76
N MET A 175 -4.04 0.85 -8.10
CA MET A 175 -2.81 1.63 -8.22
C MET A 175 -2.31 1.67 -9.66
N HIS A 176 -2.29 0.53 -10.35
CA HIS A 176 -1.93 0.44 -11.76
C HIS A 176 -2.86 1.31 -12.62
N ALA A 177 -4.18 1.13 -12.49
CA ALA A 177 -5.17 1.87 -13.25
C ALA A 177 -5.11 3.39 -13.03
N ARG A 178 -4.64 3.84 -11.86
CA ARG A 178 -4.49 5.27 -11.51
C ARG A 178 -3.08 5.80 -11.65
N ASN A 179 -2.14 5.00 -12.16
CA ASN A 179 -0.72 5.35 -12.30
C ASN A 179 -0.12 5.88 -10.98
N ILE A 180 -0.43 5.19 -9.88
CA ILE A 180 0.09 5.49 -8.55
C ILE A 180 1.21 4.50 -8.26
N GLY A 181 2.40 5.04 -8.00
CA GLY A 181 3.59 4.21 -7.88
C GLY A 181 3.74 3.56 -6.50
N LEU A 182 4.08 2.26 -6.52
CA LEU A 182 4.29 1.44 -5.35
C LEU A 182 5.78 1.40 -4.97
N SER A 183 6.08 1.53 -3.69
CA SER A 183 7.39 1.19 -3.12
C SER A 183 7.38 -0.26 -2.63
N MET A 184 6.50 -0.55 -1.66
CA MET A 184 6.28 -1.87 -1.10
C MET A 184 4.81 -2.09 -0.77
N LEU A 185 4.27 -3.28 -1.03
CA LEU A 185 2.98 -3.75 -0.54
C LEU A 185 3.20 -4.97 0.34
N THR A 186 2.58 -5.00 1.52
CA THR A 186 2.68 -6.14 2.45
C THR A 186 1.30 -6.62 2.89
N SER A 187 1.01 -7.90 2.62
CA SER A 187 -0.17 -8.60 3.13
C SER A 187 0.19 -9.31 4.44
N MET A 188 -0.44 -8.90 5.53
CA MET A 188 -0.04 -9.29 6.88
C MET A 188 -0.57 -10.65 7.33
N GLY A 189 -1.75 -11.05 6.84
CA GLY A 189 -2.45 -12.23 7.34
C GLY A 189 -2.79 -12.09 8.83
N ASN A 190 -2.51 -13.13 9.62
CA ASN A 190 -2.90 -13.17 11.03
C ASN A 190 -2.05 -12.28 11.95
N GLU A 191 -0.88 -11.79 11.52
CA GLU A 191 0.07 -11.04 12.34
C GLU A 191 0.54 -11.78 13.60
N MET A 192 0.89 -13.07 13.45
CA MET A 192 1.31 -13.87 14.59
C MET A 192 2.70 -13.45 15.13
N SER A 193 3.59 -12.98 14.25
CA SER A 193 4.95 -12.55 14.59
C SER A 193 5.20 -11.12 14.14
N LEU A 194 5.32 -10.88 12.83
CA LEU A 194 5.40 -9.52 12.29
C LEU A 194 4.00 -8.91 12.23
N SER A 195 3.87 -7.72 12.79
CA SER A 195 2.64 -6.93 12.82
C SER A 195 2.68 -5.76 11.83
N VAL A 196 1.54 -5.12 11.57
CA VAL A 196 1.49 -3.84 10.84
C VAL A 196 2.52 -2.87 11.42
N THR A 197 2.65 -2.80 12.75
CA THR A 197 3.54 -1.84 13.41
C THR A 197 4.99 -2.04 13.00
N ASP A 198 5.45 -3.29 12.90
CA ASP A 198 6.82 -3.62 12.49
C ASP A 198 7.09 -3.22 11.04
N VAL A 199 6.11 -3.47 10.16
CA VAL A 199 6.22 -3.09 8.74
C VAL A 199 6.18 -1.57 8.58
N VAL A 200 5.32 -0.86 9.32
CA VAL A 200 5.33 0.60 9.31
C VAL A 200 6.66 1.13 9.81
N ASP A 201 7.23 0.55 10.87
CA ASP A 201 8.53 0.96 11.41
C ASP A 201 9.64 0.80 10.36
N HIS A 202 9.63 -0.31 9.62
CA HIS A 202 10.52 -0.52 8.47
C HIS A 202 10.30 0.54 7.37
N LEU A 203 9.05 0.83 6.99
CA LEU A 203 8.72 1.82 5.97
C LEU A 203 9.07 3.27 6.39
N VAL A 204 9.14 3.54 7.69
CA VAL A 204 9.63 4.82 8.21
C VAL A 204 11.11 5.00 7.89
N ASP A 205 11.90 3.93 7.93
CA ASP A 205 13.34 3.99 7.65
C ASP A 205 13.67 3.73 6.16
N ASP A 206 12.73 3.18 5.38
CA ASP A 206 12.93 2.91 3.96
C ASP A 206 13.01 4.20 3.11
N PRO A 207 14.14 4.49 2.44
CA PRO A 207 14.28 5.68 1.60
C PRO A 207 13.38 5.66 0.35
N ALA A 208 12.90 4.49 -0.10
CA ALA A 208 12.00 4.40 -1.24
C ALA A 208 10.56 4.82 -0.89
N THR A 209 10.18 4.76 0.39
CA THR A 209 8.83 5.10 0.85
C THR A 209 8.74 6.55 1.32
N LYS A 210 7.76 7.30 0.80
CA LYS A 210 7.41 8.67 1.23
C LYS A 210 6.06 8.76 1.92
N VAL A 211 5.12 7.87 1.60
CA VAL A 211 3.76 7.87 2.15
C VAL A 211 3.37 6.45 2.51
N ILE A 212 2.72 6.26 3.65
CA ILE A 212 2.32 4.95 4.15
C ILE A 212 0.78 4.86 4.12
N ALA A 213 0.24 3.91 3.38
CA ALA A 213 -1.18 3.60 3.28
C ALA A 213 -1.49 2.32 4.08
N LEU A 214 -2.42 2.41 5.03
CA LEU A 214 -2.79 1.34 5.93
C LEU A 214 -4.23 0.90 5.73
N PHE A 215 -4.42 -0.41 5.55
CA PHE A 215 -5.72 -1.05 5.70
C PHE A 215 -5.75 -1.82 7.02
N LEU A 216 -6.59 -1.36 7.95
CA LEU A 216 -6.62 -1.84 9.33
C LEU A 216 -8.00 -2.42 9.66
N GLU A 217 -8.01 -3.67 10.09
CA GLU A 217 -9.11 -4.34 10.78
C GLU A 217 -9.00 -4.11 12.28
N THR A 218 -7.79 -4.24 12.83
CA THR A 218 -7.51 -4.04 14.27
C THR A 218 -6.12 -3.46 14.50
N VAL A 219 -5.96 -2.78 15.65
CA VAL A 219 -4.67 -2.28 16.15
C VAL A 219 -4.33 -3.07 17.41
N ARG A 220 -3.51 -4.12 17.26
CA ARG A 220 -3.21 -5.08 18.35
C ARG A 220 -2.35 -4.47 19.47
N HIS A 221 -1.40 -3.62 19.10
CA HIS A 221 -0.45 -2.99 20.03
C HIS A 221 -0.52 -1.46 19.92
N PRO A 222 -1.54 -0.80 20.52
CA PRO A 222 -1.79 0.62 20.32
C PRO A 222 -0.63 1.53 20.74
N ALA A 223 0.08 1.19 21.82
CA ALA A 223 1.21 1.97 22.30
C ALA A 223 2.38 1.98 21.29
N GLU A 224 2.73 0.82 20.75
CA GLU A 224 3.76 0.68 19.72
C GLU A 224 3.32 1.34 18.42
N PHE A 225 2.07 1.14 18.01
CA PHE A 225 1.51 1.81 16.83
C PHE A 225 1.61 3.34 16.95
N ALA A 226 1.28 3.89 18.12
CA ALA A 226 1.41 5.32 18.39
C ALA A 226 2.88 5.81 18.41
N ARG A 227 3.82 4.97 18.87
CA ARG A 227 5.26 5.27 18.80
C ARG A 227 5.73 5.36 17.36
N VAL A 228 5.39 4.38 16.53
CA VAL A 228 5.79 4.33 15.12
C VAL A 228 5.11 5.42 14.30
N ALA A 229 3.82 5.71 14.55
CA ALA A 229 3.14 6.83 13.89
C ALA A 229 3.83 8.18 14.17
N ARG A 230 4.28 8.41 15.41
CA ARG A 230 5.08 9.60 15.75
C ARG A 230 6.43 9.63 15.04
N ARG A 231 7.10 8.48 14.91
CA ARG A 231 8.33 8.39 14.11
C ARG A 231 8.08 8.74 12.64
N ALA A 232 7.00 8.23 12.06
CA ALA A 232 6.62 8.54 10.68
C ALA A 232 6.39 10.04 10.49
N ALA A 233 5.64 10.67 11.40
CA ALA A 233 5.44 12.11 11.39
C ALA A 233 6.75 12.90 11.51
N ALA A 234 7.64 12.51 12.43
CA ALA A 234 8.96 13.13 12.58
C ALA A 234 9.86 12.96 11.34
N ALA A 235 9.71 11.85 10.62
CA ALA A 235 10.39 11.59 9.35
C ALA A 235 9.72 12.29 8.14
N GLY A 236 8.63 13.03 8.35
CA GLY A 236 7.87 13.69 7.28
C GLY A 236 7.12 12.72 6.36
N LYS A 237 6.84 11.50 6.83
CA LYS A 237 6.14 10.45 6.08
C LYS A 237 4.69 10.35 6.55
N PRO A 238 3.72 10.96 5.84
CA PRO A 238 2.33 10.91 6.26
C PRO A 238 1.79 9.48 6.19
N ILE A 239 0.91 9.17 7.15
CA ILE A 239 0.16 7.91 7.21
C ILE A 239 -1.29 8.19 6.81
N VAL A 240 -1.78 7.46 5.82
CA VAL A 240 -3.20 7.42 5.42
C VAL A 240 -3.76 6.06 5.86
N ALA A 241 -4.88 6.04 6.58
CA ALA A 241 -5.43 4.82 7.15
C ALA A 241 -6.91 4.63 6.85
N LEU A 242 -7.26 3.48 6.28
CA LEU A 242 -8.61 2.95 6.23
C LEU A 242 -8.80 1.97 7.38
N LYS A 243 -9.51 2.39 8.43
CA LYS A 243 -9.92 1.52 9.53
C LYS A 243 -11.34 0.99 9.27
N ILE A 244 -11.46 -0.31 9.02
CA ILE A 244 -12.75 -0.99 8.85
C ILE A 244 -13.28 -1.55 10.19
N GLY A 245 -14.51 -2.05 10.21
CA GLY A 245 -15.14 -2.57 11.43
C GLY A 245 -15.76 -1.51 12.34
N ALA A 246 -15.91 -0.27 11.86
CA ALA A 246 -16.42 0.87 12.63
C ALA A 246 -17.87 0.71 13.12
N SER A 247 -18.72 0.04 12.32
CA SER A 247 -20.14 -0.15 12.67
C SER A 247 -20.34 -1.35 13.59
N LYS A 248 -21.40 -1.32 14.41
CA LYS A 248 -21.78 -2.47 15.27
C LYS A 248 -21.97 -3.76 14.46
N LEU A 249 -22.47 -3.65 13.22
CA LEU A 249 -22.64 -4.80 12.32
C LEU A 249 -21.28 -5.31 11.81
N ALA A 250 -20.44 -4.42 11.30
CA ALA A 250 -19.12 -4.79 10.79
C ALA A 250 -18.20 -5.33 11.90
N SER A 251 -18.31 -4.78 13.12
CA SER A 251 -17.61 -5.26 14.31
C SER A 251 -17.97 -6.71 14.65
N ARG A 252 -19.28 -7.04 14.65
CA ARG A 252 -19.75 -8.43 14.85
C ARG A 252 -19.30 -9.37 13.73
N THR A 253 -19.38 -8.93 12.48
CA THR A 253 -18.92 -9.75 11.34
C THR A 253 -17.42 -9.99 11.37
N ALA A 254 -16.62 -8.97 11.72
CA ALA A 254 -15.18 -9.09 11.87
C ALA A 254 -14.79 -10.02 13.04
N GLN A 255 -15.50 -9.92 14.17
CA GLN A 255 -15.36 -10.87 15.29
C GLN A 255 -15.65 -12.31 14.85
N ALA A 256 -16.70 -12.54 14.04
CA ALA A 256 -17.03 -13.86 13.53
C ALA A 256 -15.99 -14.38 12.51
N HIS A 257 -15.40 -13.50 11.71
CA HIS A 257 -14.46 -13.86 10.65
C HIS A 257 -13.02 -14.09 11.13
N THR A 258 -12.56 -13.29 12.11
CA THR A 258 -11.15 -13.29 12.56
C THR A 258 -10.98 -13.61 14.04
N GLY A 259 -12.06 -13.61 14.82
CA GLY A 259 -12.01 -13.77 16.28
C GLY A 259 -11.41 -12.57 17.04
N ALA A 260 -11.01 -11.49 16.35
CA ALA A 260 -10.38 -10.33 16.98
C ALA A 260 -11.41 -9.40 17.63
N LEU A 261 -11.08 -8.88 18.82
CA LEU A 261 -11.87 -7.83 19.46
C LEU A 261 -11.71 -6.52 18.67
N VAL A 262 -12.82 -5.96 18.22
CA VAL A 262 -12.85 -4.69 17.49
C VAL A 262 -12.97 -3.56 18.51
N GLY A 263 -11.94 -2.72 18.58
CA GLY A 263 -11.92 -1.54 19.46
C GLY A 263 -12.98 -0.50 19.07
N ASP A 264 -13.32 0.36 20.02
CA ASP A 264 -14.27 1.47 19.82
C ASP A 264 -13.77 2.42 18.73
N ASP A 265 -14.62 2.69 17.73
CA ASP A 265 -14.23 3.47 16.56
C ASP A 265 -13.96 4.95 16.89
N HIS A 266 -14.67 5.53 17.86
CA HIS A 266 -14.45 6.91 18.29
C HIS A 266 -13.10 7.06 18.99
N VAL A 267 -12.67 6.04 19.74
CA VAL A 267 -11.35 6.02 20.37
C VAL A 267 -10.26 5.93 19.30
N VAL A 268 -10.44 5.08 18.29
CA VAL A 268 -9.48 4.99 17.17
C VAL A 268 -9.42 6.29 16.39
N ASP A 269 -10.55 6.91 16.10
CA ASP A 269 -10.64 8.19 15.40
C ASP A 269 -9.92 9.32 16.16
N ALA A 270 -10.18 9.44 17.47
CA ALA A 270 -9.49 10.40 18.32
C ALA A 270 -7.97 10.15 18.39
N ALA A 271 -7.56 8.88 18.45
CA ALA A 271 -6.14 8.51 18.42
C ALA A 271 -5.49 8.87 17.08
N PHE A 272 -6.14 8.59 15.95
CA PHE A 272 -5.65 8.93 14.62
C PHE A 272 -5.47 10.44 14.46
N ARG A 273 -6.47 11.23 14.86
CA ARG A 273 -6.35 12.69 14.88
C ARG A 273 -5.16 13.18 15.70
N ARG A 274 -4.98 12.65 16.93
CA ARG A 274 -3.86 13.03 17.81
C ARG A 274 -2.49 12.66 17.22
N LEU A 275 -2.42 11.60 16.44
CA LEU A 275 -1.20 11.11 15.81
C LEU A 275 -0.93 11.73 14.43
N GLY A 276 -1.83 12.57 13.92
CA GLY A 276 -1.72 13.13 12.57
C GLY A 276 -1.93 12.10 11.46
N ILE A 277 -2.63 11.00 11.75
CA ILE A 277 -2.98 9.98 10.77
C ILE A 277 -4.22 10.45 9.99
N ILE A 278 -4.11 10.44 8.66
CA ILE A 278 -5.20 10.83 7.77
C ILE A 278 -6.15 9.65 7.62
N ARG A 279 -7.29 9.70 8.30
CA ARG A 279 -8.32 8.67 8.20
C ARG A 279 -9.12 8.85 6.91
N VAL A 280 -9.38 7.75 6.22
CA VAL A 280 -10.23 7.67 5.02
C VAL A 280 -11.29 6.58 5.18
N HIS A 281 -12.28 6.55 4.28
CA HIS A 281 -13.46 5.69 4.41
C HIS A 281 -13.66 4.71 3.24
N SER A 282 -12.82 4.76 2.22
CA SER A 282 -12.83 3.83 1.09
C SER A 282 -11.42 3.44 0.63
N LEU A 283 -11.31 2.32 -0.10
CA LEU A 283 -10.03 1.91 -0.68
C LEU A 283 -9.57 2.91 -1.75
N GLU A 284 -10.53 3.49 -2.47
CA GLU A 284 -10.31 4.52 -3.46
C GLU A 284 -9.70 5.76 -2.81
N GLU A 285 -10.28 6.25 -1.71
CA GLU A 285 -9.70 7.36 -0.94
C GLU A 285 -8.32 7.02 -0.39
N LEU A 286 -8.12 5.81 0.15
CA LEU A 286 -6.82 5.38 0.67
C LEU A 286 -5.71 5.53 -0.37
N ILE A 287 -5.94 4.97 -1.56
CA ILE A 287 -4.94 4.95 -2.61
C ILE A 287 -4.80 6.32 -3.28
N LEU A 288 -5.91 7.03 -3.54
CA LEU A 288 -5.86 8.37 -4.16
C LEU A 288 -5.20 9.40 -3.25
N THR A 289 -5.52 9.39 -1.95
CA THR A 289 -4.92 10.30 -0.96
C THR A 289 -3.43 10.01 -0.82
N ALA A 290 -3.05 8.73 -0.68
CA ALA A 290 -1.64 8.36 -0.60
C ALA A 290 -0.87 8.74 -1.87
N GLY A 291 -1.45 8.48 -3.05
CA GLY A 291 -0.85 8.84 -4.34
C GLY A 291 -0.79 10.34 -4.61
N LEU A 292 -1.69 11.13 -4.01
CA LEU A 292 -1.62 12.59 -4.02
C LEU A 292 -0.43 13.05 -3.16
N LEU A 293 -0.40 12.65 -1.89
CA LEU A 293 0.67 13.00 -0.95
C LEU A 293 2.06 12.56 -1.43
N ALA A 294 2.16 11.43 -2.13
CA ALA A 294 3.41 10.95 -2.69
C ALA A 294 3.97 11.88 -3.78
N ARG A 295 3.09 12.63 -4.47
CA ARG A 295 3.45 13.60 -5.50
C ARG A 295 3.64 15.00 -4.94
N THR A 296 2.82 15.40 -3.98
CA THR A 296 2.76 16.79 -3.51
C THR A 296 3.43 17.04 -2.16
N GLY A 297 3.62 16.00 -1.36
CA GLY A 297 3.78 16.13 0.09
C GLY A 297 2.50 16.62 0.77
N PRO A 298 2.55 16.89 2.09
CA PRO A 298 1.46 17.55 2.80
C PRO A 298 1.08 18.89 2.17
N LEU A 299 -0.22 19.16 2.08
CA LEU A 299 -0.73 20.43 1.54
C LEU A 299 -0.76 21.49 2.66
N PRO A 300 -0.23 22.70 2.44
CA PRO A 300 -0.32 23.79 3.41
C PRO A 300 -1.69 24.48 3.33
N GLY A 301 -2.47 24.32 4.39
CA GLY A 301 -3.72 25.06 4.60
C GLY A 301 -4.90 24.64 3.71
N PRO A 302 -6.07 25.27 3.92
CA PRO A 302 -7.34 24.84 3.30
C PRO A 302 -7.65 25.52 1.96
N ARG A 303 -6.79 26.43 1.47
CA ARG A 303 -7.07 27.27 0.29
C ARG A 303 -6.72 26.57 -1.01
N ILE A 304 -7.67 26.56 -1.95
CA ILE A 304 -7.48 25.98 -3.28
C ILE A 304 -7.88 26.93 -4.42
N GLY A 305 -7.09 26.90 -5.49
CA GLY A 305 -7.40 27.43 -6.82
C GLY A 305 -7.85 26.31 -7.74
N VAL A 306 -8.90 26.51 -8.52
CA VAL A 306 -9.47 25.47 -9.37
C VAL A 306 -9.47 25.92 -10.83
N VAL A 307 -9.06 25.03 -11.74
CA VAL A 307 -9.14 25.26 -13.19
C VAL A 307 -9.73 24.02 -13.88
N THR A 308 -10.80 24.20 -14.64
CA THR A 308 -11.51 23.13 -15.34
C THR A 308 -12.15 23.67 -16.63
N PRO A 309 -12.33 22.87 -17.69
CA PRO A 309 -13.06 23.29 -18.90
C PRO A 309 -14.58 23.07 -18.79
N SER A 310 -15.14 23.05 -17.58
CA SER A 310 -16.54 22.71 -17.34
C SER A 310 -17.10 23.40 -16.09
N GLY A 311 -18.11 24.25 -16.30
CA GLY A 311 -18.85 24.91 -15.22
C GLY A 311 -19.54 23.95 -14.24
N GLY A 312 -20.15 22.86 -14.74
CA GLY A 312 -20.72 21.84 -13.84
C GLY A 312 -19.68 21.16 -12.94
N ALA A 313 -18.43 21.03 -13.41
CA ALA A 313 -17.34 20.57 -12.55
C ALA A 313 -16.93 21.63 -11.51
N CYS A 314 -17.02 22.93 -11.83
CA CYS A 314 -16.83 24.01 -10.85
C CYS A 314 -17.84 23.89 -9.71
N GLU A 315 -19.13 23.68 -10.01
CA GLU A 315 -20.20 23.52 -9.02
C GLU A 315 -19.93 22.31 -8.11
N ILE A 316 -19.64 21.13 -8.69
CA ILE A 316 -19.32 19.92 -7.92
C ILE A 316 -18.12 20.15 -6.99
N ILE A 317 -17.08 20.84 -7.46
CA ILE A 317 -15.89 21.12 -6.66
C ILE A 317 -16.20 22.13 -5.55
N ALA A 318 -16.98 23.17 -5.84
CA ALA A 318 -17.37 24.18 -4.85
C ALA A 318 -18.22 23.58 -3.73
N ASP A 319 -19.26 22.80 -4.08
CA ASP A 319 -20.10 22.08 -3.11
C ASP A 319 -19.26 21.17 -2.22
N ARG A 320 -18.32 20.42 -2.83
CA ARG A 320 -17.46 19.51 -2.08
C ARG A 320 -16.46 20.24 -1.21
N ALA A 321 -15.91 21.36 -1.68
CA ALA A 321 -14.99 22.19 -0.90
C ALA A 321 -15.67 22.75 0.35
N GLU A 322 -16.91 23.25 0.23
CA GLU A 322 -17.68 23.75 1.37
C GLU A 322 -17.94 22.63 2.40
N GLN A 323 -18.36 21.44 1.95
CA GLN A 323 -18.60 20.29 2.84
C GLN A 323 -17.35 19.85 3.61
N GLU A 324 -16.18 19.97 3.00
CA GLU A 324 -14.89 19.56 3.57
C GLU A 324 -14.16 20.72 4.27
N GLY A 325 -14.76 21.92 4.34
CA GLY A 325 -14.17 23.10 4.95
C GLY A 325 -12.95 23.67 4.21
N LEU A 326 -12.85 23.43 2.90
CA LEU A 326 -11.86 24.04 2.03
C LEU A 326 -12.30 25.43 1.58
N GLU A 327 -11.33 26.34 1.42
CA GLU A 327 -11.56 27.71 0.99
C GLU A 327 -11.25 27.85 -0.50
N ILE A 328 -12.17 28.44 -1.27
CA ILE A 328 -11.96 28.80 -2.69
C ILE A 328 -11.96 30.33 -2.82
N PRO A 329 -10.88 31.02 -2.40
CA PRO A 329 -10.82 32.47 -2.44
C PRO A 329 -10.74 33.01 -3.87
N ALA A 330 -11.19 34.25 -4.08
CA ALA A 330 -10.97 34.95 -5.33
C ALA A 330 -9.47 35.05 -5.66
N PHE A 331 -9.14 34.97 -6.95
CA PHE A 331 -7.77 35.14 -7.43
C PHE A 331 -7.25 36.55 -7.13
N ALA A 332 -5.93 36.67 -7.02
CA ALA A 332 -5.28 37.97 -6.88
C ALA A 332 -5.52 38.84 -8.13
N PRO A 333 -5.63 40.17 -8.02
CA PRO A 333 -5.89 41.04 -9.16
C PRO A 333 -4.93 40.85 -10.35
N ALA A 334 -3.65 40.57 -10.07
CA ALA A 334 -2.65 40.29 -11.11
C ALA A 334 -2.93 39.01 -11.89
N THR A 335 -3.39 37.95 -11.21
CA THR A 335 -3.77 36.68 -11.84
C THR A 335 -5.06 36.84 -12.62
N THR A 336 -6.06 37.55 -12.07
CA THR A 336 -7.30 37.87 -12.77
C THR A 336 -7.02 38.56 -14.10
N ALA A 337 -6.20 39.63 -14.09
CA ALA A 337 -5.82 40.34 -15.30
C ALA A 337 -5.11 39.42 -16.33
N GLN A 338 -4.19 38.58 -15.88
CA GLN A 338 -3.51 37.61 -16.76
C GLN A 338 -4.47 36.58 -17.37
N LEU A 339 -5.47 36.14 -16.61
CA LEU A 339 -6.47 35.18 -17.06
C LEU A 339 -7.44 35.82 -18.05
N GLU A 340 -7.86 37.07 -17.83
CA GLU A 340 -8.73 37.84 -18.74
C GLU A 340 -8.10 38.01 -20.13
N GLU A 341 -6.78 38.18 -20.22
CA GLU A 341 -6.06 38.19 -21.52
C GLU A 341 -6.06 36.82 -22.22
N SER A 342 -6.28 35.74 -21.48
CA SER A 342 -6.12 34.37 -21.96
C SER A 342 -7.44 33.69 -22.32
N VAL A 343 -8.52 33.96 -21.57
CA VAL A 343 -9.83 33.34 -21.76
C VAL A 343 -10.68 34.13 -22.78
N PRO A 344 -11.66 33.48 -23.43
CA PRO A 344 -12.60 34.19 -24.31
C PRO A 344 -13.43 35.22 -23.55
N GLU A 345 -13.89 36.27 -24.24
CA GLU A 345 -14.69 37.37 -23.66
C GLU A 345 -15.99 36.90 -22.95
N PHE A 346 -16.54 35.77 -23.38
CA PHE A 346 -17.74 35.18 -22.77
C PHE A 346 -17.46 34.34 -21.52
N ALA A 347 -16.19 34.11 -21.16
CA ALA A 347 -15.82 33.33 -19.98
C ALA A 347 -15.65 34.24 -18.75
N THR A 348 -16.17 33.80 -17.61
CA THR A 348 -16.04 34.53 -16.34
C THR A 348 -14.74 34.13 -15.64
N VAL A 349 -13.86 35.09 -15.39
CA VAL A 349 -12.65 34.87 -14.58
C VAL A 349 -13.00 34.94 -13.10
N GLN A 350 -13.13 33.77 -12.48
CA GLN A 350 -13.35 33.61 -11.04
C GLN A 350 -12.72 32.29 -10.56
N ASN A 351 -12.69 32.06 -9.24
CA ASN A 351 -12.30 30.78 -8.67
C ASN A 351 -13.56 30.09 -8.12
N PRO A 352 -13.95 28.89 -8.61
CA PRO A 352 -13.30 28.07 -9.64
C PRO A 352 -13.32 28.66 -11.07
N LEU A 353 -12.24 28.46 -11.83
CA LEU A 353 -12.11 28.95 -13.21
C LEU A 353 -12.63 27.93 -14.23
N ASP A 354 -13.67 28.32 -14.96
CA ASP A 354 -14.13 27.60 -16.16
C ASP A 354 -13.47 28.16 -17.44
N VAL A 355 -12.51 27.43 -18.00
CA VAL A 355 -11.90 27.78 -19.30
C VAL A 355 -12.75 27.36 -20.50
N THR A 356 -13.92 26.78 -20.24
CA THR A 356 -14.96 26.37 -21.19
C THR A 356 -14.51 25.29 -22.19
N GLY A 357 -15.41 24.91 -23.10
CA GLY A 357 -15.08 24.09 -24.27
C GLY A 357 -14.10 24.75 -25.25
N TYR A 358 -13.77 26.03 -25.08
CA TYR A 358 -12.82 26.75 -25.93
C TYR A 358 -11.42 26.15 -25.93
N VAL A 359 -11.09 25.32 -24.94
CA VAL A 359 -9.86 24.49 -24.94
C VAL A 359 -9.73 23.57 -26.17
N LEU A 360 -10.82 23.31 -26.90
CA LEU A 360 -10.80 22.60 -28.18
C LEU A 360 -10.35 23.48 -29.35
N VAL A 361 -10.60 24.79 -29.26
CA VAL A 361 -10.17 25.80 -30.24
C VAL A 361 -8.74 26.23 -29.93
N ASP A 362 -8.47 26.62 -28.68
CA ASP A 362 -7.12 26.89 -28.18
C ASP A 362 -6.66 25.80 -27.21
N ARG A 363 -5.87 24.87 -27.74
CA ARG A 363 -5.31 23.75 -26.96
C ARG A 363 -4.30 24.17 -25.90
N THR A 364 -3.81 25.41 -25.93
CA THR A 364 -2.86 25.95 -24.94
C THR A 364 -3.53 26.58 -23.74
N LEU A 365 -4.81 26.97 -23.86
CA LEU A 365 -5.55 27.75 -22.87
C LEU A 365 -5.49 27.10 -21.48
N LEU A 366 -5.78 25.81 -21.40
CA LEU A 366 -5.78 25.09 -20.12
C LEU A 366 -4.40 25.12 -19.44
N ALA A 367 -3.32 24.94 -20.20
CA ALA A 367 -1.97 24.96 -19.65
C ALA A 367 -1.57 26.38 -19.18
N ARG A 368 -1.95 27.42 -19.94
CA ARG A 368 -1.72 28.82 -19.57
C ARG A 368 -2.49 29.20 -18.30
N ALA A 369 -3.76 28.83 -18.21
CA ALA A 369 -4.61 29.06 -17.04
C ALA A 369 -4.09 28.34 -15.79
N LEU A 370 -3.72 27.05 -15.92
CA LEU A 370 -3.10 26.29 -14.82
C LEU A 370 -1.80 26.96 -14.35
N LYS A 371 -0.98 27.49 -15.25
CA LYS A 371 0.27 28.19 -14.90
C LYS A 371 0.01 29.50 -14.16
N ALA A 372 -0.98 30.28 -14.60
CA ALA A 372 -1.37 31.53 -13.93
C ALA A 372 -1.88 31.25 -12.51
N VAL A 373 -2.83 30.32 -12.35
CA VAL A 373 -3.39 29.98 -11.04
C VAL A 373 -2.36 29.28 -10.13
N ALA A 374 -1.43 28.49 -10.68
CA ALA A 374 -0.33 27.91 -9.88
C ALA A 374 0.64 28.95 -9.30
N ALA A 375 0.71 30.13 -9.91
CA ALA A 375 1.54 31.25 -9.45
C ALA A 375 0.78 32.21 -8.52
N ASP A 376 -0.53 32.05 -8.38
CA ASP A 376 -1.37 32.90 -7.55
C ASP A 376 -1.15 32.61 -6.04
N PRO A 377 -1.19 33.63 -5.16
CA PRO A 377 -1.23 33.42 -3.72
C PRO A 377 -2.46 32.65 -3.18
N VAL A 378 -3.47 32.29 -3.99
CA VAL A 378 -4.63 31.45 -3.64
C VAL A 378 -4.27 29.99 -3.35
N GLY A 379 -3.40 29.74 -2.38
CA GLY A 379 -3.12 28.39 -1.91
C GLY A 379 -2.67 27.40 -3.01
N ARG A 380 -3.27 26.20 -3.09
CA ARG A 380 -2.84 25.10 -3.99
C ARG A 380 -3.79 24.91 -5.18
N LEU A 381 -3.28 24.44 -6.32
CA LEU A 381 -4.07 24.27 -7.56
C LEU A 381 -4.67 22.85 -7.67
N VAL A 382 -5.97 22.76 -7.89
CA VAL A 382 -6.66 21.56 -8.37
C VAL A 382 -7.08 21.78 -9.83
N GLY A 383 -6.44 21.08 -10.76
CA GLY A 383 -6.71 21.12 -12.19
C GLY A 383 -7.34 19.82 -12.70
N ARG A 384 -8.34 19.91 -13.57
CA ARG A 384 -8.85 18.75 -14.34
C ARG A 384 -8.40 18.87 -15.79
N LEU A 385 -7.62 17.90 -16.28
CA LEU A 385 -7.36 17.77 -17.71
C LEU A 385 -8.53 17.05 -18.38
N ALA A 386 -8.83 17.44 -19.63
CA ALA A 386 -9.65 16.61 -20.51
C ALA A 386 -9.09 15.17 -20.53
N HIS A 387 -9.97 14.15 -20.62
CA HIS A 387 -9.70 12.71 -20.48
C HIS A 387 -9.63 12.14 -19.04
N GLY A 388 -10.25 12.79 -18.06
CA GLY A 388 -10.52 12.19 -16.74
C GLY A 388 -9.32 12.11 -15.80
N ARG A 389 -8.22 12.83 -16.08
CA ARG A 389 -7.05 12.93 -15.21
C ARG A 389 -7.10 14.22 -14.40
N TRP A 390 -7.06 14.08 -13.08
CA TRP A 390 -6.86 15.19 -12.16
C TRP A 390 -5.36 15.49 -12.03
N LEU A 391 -4.97 16.74 -12.23
CA LEU A 391 -3.66 17.28 -11.91
C LEU A 391 -3.81 18.17 -10.69
N ILE A 392 -3.27 17.77 -9.55
CA ILE A 392 -3.11 18.69 -8.42
C ILE A 392 -1.71 19.27 -8.55
N ALA A 393 -1.61 20.56 -8.83
CA ALA A 393 -0.34 21.26 -8.87
C ALA A 393 -0.16 22.04 -7.56
N VAL A 394 1.01 21.89 -6.96
CA VAL A 394 1.33 22.51 -5.70
C VAL A 394 2.49 23.46 -5.95
N PRO A 395 2.34 24.78 -5.76
CA PRO A 395 3.48 25.68 -5.82
C PRO A 395 4.55 25.19 -4.84
N VAL A 396 5.66 24.66 -5.40
CA VAL A 396 6.84 24.28 -4.63
C VAL A 396 7.42 25.57 -4.07
N PRO A 397 7.46 25.78 -2.74
CA PRO A 397 8.19 26.91 -2.21
C PRO A 397 9.64 26.76 -2.67
N ARG A 398 10.24 27.82 -3.23
CA ARG A 398 11.70 27.86 -3.34
C ARG A 398 12.23 27.65 -1.92
N LEU A 399 12.97 26.57 -1.70
CA LEU A 399 13.74 26.34 -0.48
C LEU A 399 14.66 27.55 -0.29
N THR A 400 14.19 28.54 0.45
CA THR A 400 15.01 29.62 0.98
C THR A 400 15.47 29.11 2.34
N THR A 401 16.74 28.73 2.39
CA THR A 401 17.43 28.30 3.59
C THR A 401 17.64 29.49 4.53
N HIS A 402 16.60 29.86 5.29
CA HIS A 402 16.69 30.63 6.52
C HIS A 402 15.76 29.88 7.51
N GLY A 403 16.21 29.26 8.60
CA GLY A 403 17.18 29.71 9.57
C GLY A 403 16.45 29.93 10.89
N VAL A 404 16.41 28.88 11.73
CA VAL A 404 16.55 28.92 13.20
C VAL A 404 15.43 29.57 14.07
N LEU A 405 15.04 28.83 15.13
CA LEU A 405 14.28 29.16 16.37
C LEU A 405 12.75 29.29 16.27
N SER A 406 11.94 28.81 17.22
CA SER A 406 12.13 28.41 18.64
C SER A 406 11.13 27.32 19.05
#